data_AF-A0A314UM34-F1
#
_entry.id   AF-A0A314UM34-F1
#
_cell.length_a   1.000
_cell.length_b   1.000
_cell.length_c   1.000
_cell.angle_alpha   90.00
_cell.angle_beta   90.00
_cell.angle_gamma   90.00
#
_symmetry.space_group_name_H-M   'P 1'
#
loop_
_entity.id
_entity.type
_entity.pdbx_description
1 polymer ?
#
loop_
_entity_poly.entity_id
_entity_poly.type
_entity_poly.pdbx_seq_one_letter_code
_entity_poly.pdbx_strand_id
1 'polypeptide(L)' 'MHSAGNSATEPYIVSHNLLLAHATVLERYREKFQEKQGGQIGISLVGQYVEPYSESAEDRTFATATIL' A
#
# COMPACT_ATOMS: atom_id res chain seq x y z
N MET A 1 28.71 15.40 -0.75
CA MET A 1 28.70 13.96 -1.06
C MET A 1 27.29 13.46 -0.82
N HIS A 2 26.55 13.08 -1.87
CA HIS A 2 25.28 12.39 -1.69
C HIS A 2 25.59 10.93 -1.37
N SER A 3 25.18 10.48 -0.19
CA SER A 3 25.07 9.06 0.11
C SER A 3 24.02 8.47 -0.82
N ALA A 4 24.35 7.41 -1.56
CA ALA A 4 23.34 6.69 -2.31
C ALA A 4 22.41 5.96 -1.32
N GLY A 5 21.09 6.04 -1.56
CA GLY A 5 20.11 5.29 -0.79
C GLY A 5 20.18 3.78 -1.07
N ASN A 6 19.48 3.00 -0.26
CA ASN A 6 19.40 1.55 -0.39
C ASN A 6 18.01 1.09 -0.84
N SER A 7 17.86 0.81 -2.15
CA SER A 7 16.60 0.33 -2.74
C SER A 7 16.13 -1.03 -2.20
N ALA A 8 17.00 -1.81 -1.55
CA ALA A 8 16.59 -3.08 -0.93
C ALA A 8 15.94 -2.91 0.45
N THR A 9 16.03 -1.73 1.07
CA THR A 9 15.51 -1.49 2.43
C THR A 9 14.61 -0.28 2.54
N GLU A 10 14.97 0.83 1.90
CA GLU A 10 14.26 2.10 2.01
C GLU A 10 12.81 2.04 1.56
N PRO A 11 12.43 1.36 0.46
CA PRO A 11 11.02 1.26 0.06
C PRO A 11 10.14 0.62 1.13
N TYR A 12 10.66 -0.38 1.85
CA TYR A 12 9.94 -1.04 2.94
C TYR A 12 9.80 -0.15 4.17
N ILE A 13 10.86 0.58 4.53
CA ILE A 13 10.84 1.53 5.66
C ILE A 13 9.84 2.66 5.38
N VAL A 14 9.85 3.21 4.17
CA VAL A 14 8.93 4.28 3.77
C VAL A 14 7.49 3.76 3.78
N SER A 15 7.23 2.59 3.17
CA SER A 15 5.89 2.00 3.13
C SER A 15 5.34 1.70 4.53
N HIS A 16 6.18 1.20 5.43
CA HIS A 16 5.80 0.95 6.82
C HIS A 16 5.36 2.24 7.53
N ASN A 17 6.13 3.32 7.38
CA ASN A 17 5.80 4.60 7.99
C ASN A 17 4.54 5.23 7.35
N LEU A 18 4.31 5.06 6.05
CA LEU A 18 3.08 5.50 5.41
C LEU A 18 1.84 4.82 5.99
N LEU A 19 1.91 3.51 6.26
CA LEU A 19 0.81 2.77 6.90
C LEU A 19 0.57 3.25 8.33
N LEU A 20 1.62 3.46 9.13
CA LEU A 20 1.50 4.00 10.48
C LEU A 20 0.91 5.40 10.50
N ALA A 21 1.34 6.27 9.58
CA ALA A 21 0.81 7.62 9.44
C ALA A 21 -0.68 7.59 9.07
N HIS A 22 -1.06 6.74 8.11
CA HIS A 22 -2.47 6.57 7.72
C HIS A 22 -3.32 6.08 8.89
N ALA A 23 -2.88 5.04 9.61
CA ALA A 23 -3.59 4.51 10.77
C ALA A 23 -3.76 5.55 11.89
N THR A 24 -2.72 6.34 12.15
CA THR A 24 -2.76 7.41 13.15
C THR A 24 -3.79 8.48 12.78
N VAL A 25 -3.81 8.94 11.53
CA VAL A 25 -4.79 9.96 11.08
C VAL A 25 -6.20 9.39 11.06
N LEU A 26 -6.37 8.13 10.64
CA LEU A 26 -7.64 7.41 10.67
C LEU A 26 -8.23 7.36 12.08
N GLU A 27 -7.44 6.98 13.08
CA GLU A 27 -7.85 6.96 14.49
C GLU A 27 -8.27 8.36 14.96
N ARG A 28 -7.46 9.39 14.70
CA ARG A 28 -7.81 10.77 15.08
C ARG A 28 -9.07 11.28 14.40
N TYR A 29 -9.29 10.93 13.14
CA TYR A 29 -10.50 11.28 12.41
C TYR A 29 -11.74 10.67 13.08
N ARG A 30 -11.69 9.36 13.37
CA ARG A 30 -12.76 8.62 14.04
C ARG A 30 -13.12 9.21 15.40
N GLU A 31 -12.11 9.51 16.21
CA GLU A 31 -12.30 10.01 17.57
C GLU A 31 -12.83 11.45 17.65
N LYS A 32 -12.35 12.34 16.78
CA LYS A 32 -12.55 13.80 16.97
C LYS A 32 -13.46 14.44 15.93
N PHE A 33 -13.58 13.85 14.75
CA PHE A 33 -14.15 14.53 13.60
C PHE A 33 -15.31 13.78 12.97
N GLN A 34 -15.31 12.45 13.00
CA GLN A 34 -16.28 11.64 12.27
C GLN A 34 -17.72 11.87 12.74
N GLU A 35 -17.98 11.94 14.04
CA GLU A 35 -19.34 12.19 14.55
C GLU A 35 -19.88 13.56 14.10
N LYS A 36 -19.03 14.61 14.14
CA LYS A 36 -19.43 15.97 13.79
C LYS A 36 -19.52 16.20 12.28
N GLN A 37 -18.61 15.62 11.51
CA GLN A 37 -18.50 15.85 10.07
C GLN A 37 -19.32 14.85 9.25
N GLY A 38 -19.57 13.65 9.77
CA GLY A 38 -20.32 12.60 9.09
C GLY A 38 -19.63 12.02 7.84
N GLY A 39 -18.34 12.32 7.64
CA GLY A 39 -17.58 11.89 6.47
C GLY A 39 -16.92 10.52 6.61
N GLN A 40 -16.17 10.15 5.58
CA GLN A 40 -15.42 8.90 5.49
C GLN A 40 -13.95 9.17 5.16
N ILE A 41 -13.08 8.29 5.61
CA ILE A 41 -11.64 8.32 5.37
C ILE A 41 -11.18 6.91 4.97
N GLY A 42 -10.26 6.85 4.00
CA GLY A 42 -9.68 5.60 3.50
C GLY A 42 -8.33 5.86 2.84
N ILE A 43 -7.77 4.81 2.24
CA ILE A 43 -6.51 4.86 1.51
C ILE A 43 -6.76 4.51 0.04
N SER A 44 -6.20 5.28 -0.89
CA SER A 44 -6.21 4.96 -2.31
C SER A 44 -4.90 4.27 -2.67
N LEU A 45 -5.00 3.05 -3.21
CA LEU A 45 -3.85 2.24 -3.61
C LEU A 45 -3.79 2.14 -5.12
N VAL A 46 -2.58 2.20 -5.67
CA VAL A 46 -2.32 1.94 -7.09
C VAL A 46 -1.78 0.53 -7.25
N GLY A 47 -2.37 -0.24 -8.16
CA GLY A 47 -1.93 -1.57 -8.53
C GLY A 47 -2.11 -1.78 -10.02
N GLN A 48 -1.23 -2.55 -10.63
CA GLN A 48 -1.37 -2.94 -12.03
C GLN A 48 -2.19 -4.22 -12.12
N TYR A 49 -3.02 -4.34 -13.15
CA TYR A 49 -3.58 -5.62 -13.54
C TYR A 49 -2.46 -6.47 -14.16
N VAL A 50 -2.33 -7.72 -13.72
CA VAL A 50 -1.31 -8.66 -14.19
C VAL A 50 -1.99 -9.87 -14.81
N GLU A 51 -1.72 -10.10 -16.10
CA GLU A 51 -2.19 -11.26 -16.84
C GLU A 51 -1.07 -12.32 -16.92
N PRO A 52 -1.40 -13.64 -16.87
CA PRO A 52 -0.40 -14.69 -17.05
C PRO A 52 0.32 -14.57 -18.39
N TYR A 53 1.64 -14.79 -18.40
CA TYR A 53 2.41 -14.80 -19.64
C TYR A 53 2.02 -15.97 -20.57
N SER A 54 1.64 -17.11 -20.00
CA SER A 54 1.15 -18.28 -20.73
C SER A 54 0.12 -19.09 -19.93
N GLU A 55 -0.41 -20.15 -20.53
CA GLU A 55 -1.32 -21.11 -19.90
C GLU A 55 -0.60 -22.14 -18.99
N SER A 56 0.70 -21.95 -18.71
CA SER A 56 1.39 -22.77 -17.72
C SER A 56 0.78 -22.56 -16.33
N ALA A 57 0.84 -23.60 -15.48
CA ALA A 57 0.34 -23.45 -14.11
C ALA A 57 1.19 -22.46 -13.31
N GLU A 58 2.48 -22.40 -13.62
CA GLU A 58 3.47 -21.50 -13.05
C GLU A 58 3.13 -20.03 -13.35
N ASP A 59 2.88 -19.68 -14.62
CA ASP A 59 2.58 -18.30 -15.01
C ASP A 59 1.23 -17.82 -14.46
N ARG A 60 0.23 -18.72 -14.40
CA ARG A 60 -1.06 -18.41 -13.75
C ARG A 60 -0.91 -18.14 -12.25
N THR A 61 -0.06 -18.91 -11.57
CA THR A 61 0.22 -18.73 -10.14
C THR A 61 0.96 -17.41 -9.91
N PHE A 62 1.95 -17.10 -10.74
CA PHE A 62 2.71 -15.85 -10.65
C PHE A 62 1.82 -14.62 -10.85
N ALA A 63 0.98 -14.61 -11.89
CA ALA A 63 0.07 -13.49 -12.15
C ALA A 63 -0.89 -13.26 -10.97
N THR A 64 -1.42 -14.34 -10.38
CA THR A 64 -2.30 -14.25 -9.21
C THR A 64 -1.55 -13.74 -7.98
N ALA A 65 -0.33 -14.23 -7.73
CA ALA A 65 0.50 -13.85 -6.59
C ALA A 65 1.10 -12.44 -6.69
N THR A 66 1.12 -11.82 -7.88
CA THR A 66 1.59 -10.44 -8.05
C THR A 66 0.51 -9.41 -7.65
N ILE A 67 -0.75 -9.81 -7.64
CA ILE A 67 -1.91 -8.93 -7.35
C ILE A 67 -2.29 -8.96 -5.86
N LEU A 68 -1.83 -9.96 -5.10
CA LEU A 68 -2.08 -10.14 -3.66
C LEU A 68 -0.80 -10.01 -2.84
#